data_AF-A0A8J7HRA2-F1
#
_entry.id   AF-A0A8J7HRA2-F1
#
_cell.length_a   1.000
_cell.length_b   1.000
_cell.length_c   1.000
_cell.angle_alpha   90.00
_cell.angle_beta   90.00
_cell.angle_gamma   90.00
#
_symmetry.space_group_name_H-M   'P 1'
#
loop_
_entity.id
_entity.type
_entity.pdbx_description
1 polymer ?
#
loop_
_entity_poly.entity_id
_entity_poly.type
_entity_poly.pdbx_seq_one_letter_code
_entity_poly.pdbx_strand_id
1 'polypeptide(L)'
;MNNLLEQLQQVPDYRHIRGRRHQLWLVLFVILLGAMTGYWGYRPLEDFTKIHKQSLIELLNLDATIKFPSYSTFLYSTKNCRFSAVNRLIQ
;
A
#
# COMPACT_ATOMS: atom_id res chain seq x y z
N MET A 1 -12.38 -11.86 14.49
CA MET A 1 -11.51 -12.30 13.38
C MET A 1 -11.37 -11.09 12.47
N ASN A 2 -10.20 -10.46 12.46
CA ASN A 2 -10.00 -9.20 11.75
C ASN A 2 -9.77 -9.47 10.27
N ASN A 3 -10.37 -8.66 9.39
CA ASN A 3 -10.10 -8.76 7.96
C ASN A 3 -8.67 -8.26 7.68
N LEU A 4 -8.05 -8.75 6.60
CA LEU A 4 -6.70 -8.37 6.14
C LEU A 4 -6.49 -6.85 6.12
N LEU A 5 -7.51 -6.09 5.69
CA LEU A 5 -7.45 -4.63 5.66
C LEU A 5 -7.26 -4.03 7.07
N GLU A 6 -8.01 -4.54 8.05
CA GLU A 6 -7.90 -4.10 9.45
C GLU A 6 -6.53 -4.46 10.02
N GLN A 7 -6.02 -5.65 9.70
CA GLN A 7 -4.67 -6.06 10.09
C GLN A 7 -3.60 -5.12 9.53
N LEU A 8 -3.67 -4.77 8.24
CA LEU A 8 -2.73 -3.83 7.62
C LEU A 8 -2.81 -2.43 8.22
N GLN A 9 -3.98 -1.97 8.63
CA GLN A 9 -4.17 -0.68 9.31
C GLN A 9 -3.49 -0.63 10.70
N GLN A 10 -3.31 -1.78 11.36
CA GLN A 10 -2.60 -1.85 12.65
C GLN A 10 -1.06 -1.83 12.51
N VAL A 11 -0.53 -1.90 11.29
CA VAL A 11 0.94 -1.89 11.08
C VAL A 11 1.50 -0.52 11.44
N PRO A 12 2.41 -0.42 12.42
CA PRO A 12 2.99 0.85 12.80
C PRO A 12 3.85 1.43 11.67
N ASP A 13 3.66 2.72 11.41
CA ASP A 13 4.36 3.44 10.36
C ASP A 13 5.60 4.17 10.88
N TYR A 14 6.76 3.54 10.71
CA TYR A 14 8.08 4.07 11.10
C TYR A 14 8.68 5.05 10.10
N ARG A 15 7.98 5.36 8.98
CA ARG A 15 8.48 6.31 7.98
C ARG A 15 8.53 7.72 8.59
N HIS A 16 9.54 8.49 8.21
CA HIS A 16 9.65 9.89 8.60
C HIS A 16 8.40 10.68 8.15
N ILE A 17 7.95 11.65 8.95
CA ILE A 17 6.67 12.36 8.71
C ILE A 17 6.58 12.99 7.32
N ARG A 18 7.69 13.54 6.81
CA ARG A 18 7.79 14.10 5.44
C ARG A 18 7.61 13.05 4.32
N GLY A 19 7.82 11.77 4.63
CA GLY A 19 7.62 10.63 3.72
C GLY A 19 6.24 9.97 3.82
N ARG A 20 5.37 10.42 4.74
CA ARG A 20 4.02 9.86 4.96
C ARG A 20 2.94 10.57 4.14
N ARG A 21 3.12 10.64 2.82
CA ARG A 21 2.11 11.21 1.91
C ARG A 21 0.88 10.31 1.73
N HIS A 22 1.08 9.01 1.86
CA HIS A 22 0.04 7.98 1.77
C HIS A 22 0.11 7.11 3.01
N GLN A 23 -1.05 6.67 3.52
CA GLN A 23 -1.10 5.76 4.67
C GLN A 23 -0.37 4.45 4.34
N LEU A 24 0.37 3.89 5.31
CA LEU A 24 1.22 2.72 5.07
C LEU A 24 0.38 1.52 4.61
N TRP A 25 -0.76 1.29 5.24
CA TRP A 25 -1.65 0.18 4.90
C TRP A 25 -2.08 0.22 3.42
N LEU A 26 -2.35 1.40 2.87
CA LEU A 26 -2.76 1.55 1.47
C LEU A 26 -1.62 1.14 0.54
N VAL A 27 -0.39 1.57 0.85
CA VAL A 27 0.79 1.20 0.07
C VAL A 27 1.01 -0.32 0.11
N LEU A 28 0.92 -0.94 1.29
CA LEU A 28 1.10 -2.38 1.46
C LEU A 28 0.01 -3.18 0.75
N PHE A 29 -1.24 -2.75 0.84
CA PHE A 29 -2.36 -3.41 0.19
C PHE A 29 -2.24 -3.37 -1.33
N VAL A 30 -1.84 -2.23 -1.89
CA VAL A 30 -1.60 -2.09 -3.33
C VAL A 30 -0.42 -2.95 -3.78
N ILE A 31 0.67 -3.03 -3.02
CA ILE A 31 1.79 -3.94 -3.31
C ILE A 31 1.29 -5.39 -3.36
N LEU A 32 0.46 -5.80 -2.40
CA LEU A 32 -0.10 -7.15 -2.35
C LEU A 32 -0.97 -7.44 -3.56
N LEU A 33 -1.95 -6.59 -3.87
CA LEU A 33 -2.83 -6.77 -5.02
C LEU A 33 -2.06 -6.78 -6.34
N GLY A 34 -1.12 -5.85 -6.51
CA GLY A 34 -0.28 -5.78 -7.69
C GLY A 34 0.57 -7.04 -7.86
N ALA A 35 1.19 -7.55 -6.79
CA ALA A 35 1.93 -8.80 -6.82
C ALA A 35 1.04 -10.00 -7.19
N MET A 36 -0.16 -10.11 -6.59
CA MET A 36 -1.12 -11.17 -6.90
C MET A 36 -1.62 -11.15 -8.34
N THR A 37 -1.60 -9.97 -8.98
CA THR A 37 -2.07 -9.77 -10.37
C THR A 37 -0.93 -9.66 -11.38
N GLY A 38 0.33 -9.89 -10.97
CA GLY A 38 1.48 -9.96 -11.86
C GLY A 38 2.22 -8.64 -12.13
N TYR A 39 1.87 -7.56 -11.42
CA TYR A 39 2.57 -6.27 -11.49
C TYR A 39 3.82 -6.27 -10.60
N TRP A 40 4.85 -6.97 -11.05
CA TRP A 40 6.11 -7.13 -10.31
C TRP A 40 7.02 -5.90 -10.44
N GLY A 41 7.32 -5.28 -9.30
CA GLY A 41 8.22 -4.12 -9.22
C GLY A 41 7.48 -2.78 -9.16
N TYR A 42 8.21 -1.72 -8.82
CA TYR A 42 7.61 -0.45 -8.41
C TYR A 42 6.98 0.37 -9.55
N ARG A 43 7.50 0.26 -10.78
CA ARG A 43 6.92 0.95 -11.94
C ARG A 43 5.61 0.27 -12.36
N PRO A 44 5.59 -1.07 -12.52
CA PRO A 44 4.32 -1.79 -12.71
C PRO A 44 3.29 -1.51 -11.62
N LEU A 45 3.69 -1.40 -10.35
CA LEU A 45 2.75 -1.02 -9.28
C LEU A 45 2.16 0.39 -9.44
N GLU A 46 2.94 1.36 -9.91
CA GLU A 46 2.41 2.67 -10.24
C GLU A 46 1.41 2.57 -11.40
N ASP A 47 1.73 1.82 -12.45
CA ASP A 47 0.84 1.62 -13.59
C ASP A 47 -0.46 0.90 -13.17
N PHE A 48 -0.36 -0.12 -12.30
CA PHE A 48 -1.50 -0.80 -11.69
C PHE A 48 -2.47 0.19 -11.03
N THR A 49 -1.97 1.14 -10.24
CA THR A 49 -2.84 2.14 -9.58
C THR A 49 -3.49 3.10 -10.56
N LYS A 50 -2.86 3.39 -11.70
CA LYS A 50 -3.43 4.24 -12.75
C LYS A 50 -4.51 3.49 -13.53
N ILE A 51 -4.22 2.26 -13.94
CA ILE A 51 -5.11 1.41 -14.72
C ILE A 51 -6.37 1.06 -13.91
N HIS A 52 -6.20 0.65 -12.66
CA HIS A 52 -7.30 0.19 -11.80
C HIS A 52 -7.79 1.25 -10.80
N LYS A 53 -7.52 2.54 -11.08
CA LYS A 53 -7.80 3.64 -10.15
C LYS A 53 -9.23 3.61 -9.62
N GLN A 54 -10.21 3.53 -10.51
CA GLN A 54 -11.63 3.60 -10.15
C GLN A 54 -12.04 2.38 -9.30
N SER A 55 -11.65 1.18 -9.71
CA SER A 55 -11.93 -0.04 -8.96
C SER A 55 -11.30 -0.03 -7.57
N LEU A 56 -10.09 0.51 -7.42
CA LEU A 56 -9.43 0.65 -6.11
C LEU A 56 -10.16 1.65 -5.21
N ILE A 57 -10.64 2.75 -5.77
CA ILE A 57 -11.43 3.76 -5.02
C ILE A 57 -12.71 3.14 -4.49
N GLU A 58 -13.44 2.42 -5.33
CA GLU A 58 -14.70 1.76 -4.96
C GLU A 58 -14.46 0.63 -3.95
N LEU A 59 -13.49 -0.25 -4.21
CA LEU A 59 -13.17 -1.39 -3.34
C LEU A 59 -12.78 -0.96 -1.93
N LEU A 60 -12.04 0.14 -1.81
CA LEU A 60 -11.47 0.62 -0.54
C LEU A 60 -12.25 1.79 0.06
N ASN A 61 -13.36 2.19 -0.57
CA ASN A 61 -14.18 3.34 -0.17
C ASN A 61 -13.35 4.61 0.07
N LEU A 62 -12.50 4.95 -0.89
CA LEU A 62 -11.57 6.09 -0.82
C LEU A 62 -12.21 7.37 -1.40
N ASP A 63 -11.65 8.52 -1.04
CA ASP A 63 -12.03 9.78 -1.67
C ASP A 63 -11.64 9.79 -3.17
N ALA A 64 -12.53 10.27 -4.04
CA ALA A 64 -12.31 10.27 -5.49
C ALA A 64 -11.10 11.13 -5.94
N THR A 65 -10.72 12.12 -5.13
CA THR A 65 -9.57 13.00 -5.36
C THR A 65 -8.24 12.41 -4.88
N ILE A 66 -8.26 11.21 -4.29
CA ILE A 66 -7.06 10.57 -3.76
C ILE A 66 -5.98 10.45 -4.84
N LYS A 67 -4.75 10.79 -4.45
CA LYS A 67 -3.55 10.49 -5.22
C LYS A 67 -3.04 9.14 -4.76
N PHE A 68 -2.81 8.23 -5.70
CA PHE A 68 -2.23 6.92 -5.40
C PHE A 68 -0.69 7.02 -5.28
N PRO A 69 -0.05 6.07 -4.57
CA PRO A 69 1.39 6.00 -4.45
C PRO A 69 2.09 5.96 -5.82
N SER A 70 3.11 6.78 -6.00
CA SER A 70 4.00 6.70 -7.16
C SER A 70 5.07 5.63 -6.98
N TYR A 71 5.81 5.31 -8.04
CA TYR A 71 7.05 4.51 -8.04
C TYR A 71 7.95 4.84 -6.84
N SER A 72 8.26 6.13 -6.67
CA SER A 72 9.15 6.60 -5.59
C SER A 72 8.53 6.38 -4.21
N THR A 73 7.20 6.44 -4.11
CA THR A 73 6.48 6.17 -2.86
C THR A 73 6.56 4.69 -2.51
N PHE A 74 6.35 3.79 -3.48
CA PHE A 74 6.51 2.34 -3.25
C PHE A 74 7.94 2.00 -2.85
N LEU A 75 8.93 2.50 -3.59
CA LEU A 75 10.35 2.28 -3.30
C LEU A 75 10.74 2.78 -1.89
N TYR A 76 10.35 4.00 -1.54
CA TYR A 76 10.69 4.57 -0.23
C TYR A 76 9.96 3.83 0.90
N SER A 77 8.69 3.50 0.70
CA SER A 77 7.89 2.84 1.73
C SER A 77 8.38 1.42 2.00
N THR A 78 8.68 0.65 0.96
CA THR A 78 9.23 -0.72 1.11
C THR A 78 10.60 -0.71 1.78
N LYS A 79 11.52 0.18 1.39
CA LYS A 79 12.84 0.31 2.03
C LYS A 79 12.78 0.66 3.51
N ASN A 80 11.77 1.43 3.92
CA ASN A 80 11.62 1.90 5.30
C ASN A 80 10.53 1.14 6.09
N CYS A 81 9.95 0.11 5.49
CA CYS A 81 9.02 -0.78 6.16
C CYS A 81 9.81 -1.83 6.93
N ARG A 82 9.56 -1.96 8.24
CA ARG A 82 10.22 -2.98 9.05
C ARG A 82 9.48 -4.31 8.87
N PHE A 83 10.20 -5.36 8.48
CA PHE A 83 9.62 -6.70 8.34
C PHE A 83 8.96 -7.18 9.65
N SER A 84 9.58 -6.91 10.81
CA SER A 84 9.01 -7.23 12.12
C SER A 84 7.66 -6.58 12.40
N ALA A 85 7.36 -5.45 11.75
CA ALA A 85 6.07 -4.78 11.89
C ALA A 85 4.96 -5.54 11.17
N VAL A 86 5.28 -6.13 10.00
CA VAL A 86 4.33 -6.87 9.16
C VAL A 86 4.21 -8.33 9.62
N ASN A 87 5.28 -8.94 10.16
CA ASN A 87 5.29 -10.31 10.65
C ASN A 87 4.28 -10.56 11.80
N ARG A 88 3.94 -9.50 12.55
CA ARG A 88 2.90 -9.56 13.60
C ARG A 88 1.48 -9.76 13.07
N LEU A 89 1.26 -9.65 11.75
CA LEU A 89 -0.05 -9.90 11.15
C LEU A 89 -0.33 -11.38 10.87
N ILE A 90 0.70 -12.23 10.91
CA ILE A 90 0.65 -13.66 10.54
C ILE A 90 0.65 -14.56 11.79
N GLN A 91 0.89 -13.99 12.97
CA GLN A 91 0.86 -14.66 14.28
C GLN A 91 -0.50 -14.44 14.94
#